data_AF-A0A3D4TS26-F1
#
_entry.id   AF-A0A3D4TS26-F1
#
_cell.length_a   1.000
_cell.length_b   1.000
_cell.length_c   1.000
_cell.angle_alpha   90.00
_cell.angle_beta   90.00
_cell.angle_gamma   90.00
#
_symmetry.space_group_name_H-M   'P 1'
#
loop_
_entity.id
_entity.type
_entity.pdbx_description
1 polymer ?
#
loop_
_entity_poly.entity_id
_entity_poly.type
_entity_poly.pdbx_seq_one_letter_code
_entity_poly.pdbx_strand_id
1 'polypeptide(L)' 'QESGGAKVSWQSEQRLRFAGKGLTAKGLRVAVTAAGLQVLAVRRLRIGRVALGPLPPAQWRYLDSDERF' A
#
# COMPACT_ATOMS: atom_id res chain seq x y z
N GLN A 1 24.42 3.29 -1.97
CA GLN A 1 23.21 3.57 -1.15
C GLN A 1 22.17 2.54 -1.55
N GLU A 2 22.03 1.48 -0.78
CA GLU A 2 21.12 0.39 -1.11
C GLU A 2 19.69 0.88 -0.94
N SER A 3 19.05 1.27 -2.05
CA SER A 3 17.60 1.39 -2.13
C SER A 3 17.02 0.04 -1.76
N GLY A 4 16.63 -0.15 -0.49
CA GLY A 4 15.88 -1.32 -0.07
C GLY A 4 14.61 -1.39 -0.92
N GLY A 5 14.64 -2.22 -1.96
CA GLY A 5 13.63 -2.24 -3.01
C GLY A 5 12.24 -2.50 -2.45
N ALA A 6 11.24 -1.85 -3.03
CA ALA A 6 9.86 -2.21 -2.74
C ALA A 6 9.62 -3.64 -3.25
N LYS A 7 9.16 -4.53 -2.38
CA LYS A 7 8.72 -5.87 -2.76
C LYS A 7 7.36 -5.77 -3.43
N VAL A 8 7.24 -6.38 -4.60
CA VAL A 8 6.00 -6.44 -5.38
C VAL A 8 5.55 -7.89 -5.44
N SER A 9 4.28 -8.16 -5.15
CA SER A 9 3.68 -9.49 -5.28
C SER A 9 2.25 -9.40 -5.77
N TRP A 10 1.73 -10.45 -6.36
CA TRP A 10 0.30 -10.56 -6.65
C TRP A 10 -0.47 -10.86 -5.36
N GLN A 11 -1.55 -10.13 -5.12
CA GLN A 11 -2.53 -10.42 -4.06
C GLN A 11 -3.71 -11.23 -4.61
N SER A 12 -4.06 -10.99 -5.88
CA SER A 12 -5.06 -11.69 -6.68
C SER A 12 -4.77 -11.40 -8.14
N GLU A 13 -5.47 -12.02 -9.08
CA GLU A 13 -5.31 -11.80 -10.53
C GLU A 13 -5.37 -10.32 -10.94
N GLN A 14 -6.15 -9.50 -10.22
CA GLN A 14 -6.38 -8.10 -10.55
C GLN A 14 -5.72 -7.12 -9.56
N ARG A 15 -4.96 -7.60 -8.56
CA ARG A 15 -4.40 -6.75 -7.50
C ARG A 15 -2.93 -7.04 -7.24
N LEU A 16 -2.11 -6.01 -7.40
CA LEU A 16 -0.71 -5.98 -6.99
C LEU A 16 -0.57 -5.44 -5.57
N ARG A 17 0.32 -6.06 -4.79
CA ARG A 17 0.74 -5.61 -3.46
C ARG A 17 2.15 -5.05 -3.54
N PHE A 18 2.30 -3.83 -3.03
CA PHE A 18 3.58 -3.15 -2.88
C PHE A 18 3.92 -3.02 -1.39
N ALA A 19 5.11 -3.47 -1.00
CA ALA A 19 5.61 -3.38 0.37
C ALA A 19 7.00 -2.75 0.39
N GLY A 20 7.13 -1.60 1.02
CA GLY A 20 8.39 -0.85 1.07
C GLY A 20 8.24 0.47 1.80
N LYS A 21 9.35 1.21 1.92
CA LYS A 21 9.38 2.57 2.47
C LYS A 21 9.24 3.59 1.33
N GLY A 22 8.66 4.76 1.61
CA GLY A 22 8.58 5.86 0.63
C GLY A 22 7.58 5.66 -0.52
N LEU A 23 6.64 4.73 -0.41
CA LEU A 23 5.63 4.48 -1.45
C LEU A 23 4.60 5.61 -1.52
N THR A 24 4.59 6.32 -2.66
CA THR A 24 3.62 7.37 -2.98
C THR A 24 2.60 6.88 -4.01
N ALA A 25 1.36 7.35 -3.94
CA ALA A 25 0.34 6.98 -4.91
C ALA A 25 0.72 7.40 -6.35
N LYS A 26 1.39 8.54 -6.51
CA LYS A 26 1.92 9.01 -7.80
C LYS A 26 3.00 8.05 -8.33
N GLY A 27 3.98 7.68 -7.50
CA GLY A 27 5.04 6.76 -7.90
C GLY A 27 4.51 5.37 -8.28
N LEU A 28 3.55 4.84 -7.51
CA LEU A 28 2.89 3.58 -7.85
C LEU A 28 2.16 3.65 -9.20
N ARG A 29 1.44 4.76 -9.47
CA ARG A 29 0.76 4.94 -10.75
C ARG A 29 1.74 4.96 -11.92
N VAL A 30 2.82 5.72 -11.80
CA VAL A 30 3.87 5.78 -12.83
C VAL A 30 4.48 4.38 -13.07
N ALA A 31 4.85 3.67 -12.01
CA ALA A 31 5.48 2.36 -12.12
C ALA A 31 4.55 1.32 -12.78
N VAL A 32 3.26 1.30 -12.42
CA VAL A 32 2.29 0.34 -12.97
C VAL A 32 1.93 0.68 -14.41
N THR A 33 1.74 1.96 -14.74
CA THR A 33 1.48 2.39 -16.12
C THR A 33 2.68 2.15 -17.03
N ALA A 34 3.91 2.35 -16.55
CA ALA A 34 5.13 2.02 -17.29
C ALA A 34 5.25 0.51 -17.58
N ALA A 35 4.64 -0.34 -16.76
CA ALA A 35 4.56 -1.79 -16.99
C ALA A 35 3.41 -2.21 -17.93
N GLY A 36 2.70 -1.25 -18.56
CA GLY A 36 1.60 -1.54 -19.49
C GLY A 36 0.27 -1.88 -18.82
N LEU A 37 0.14 -1.65 -17.50
CA LEU A 37 -1.08 -1.93 -16.75
C LEU A 37 -1.88 -0.66 -16.46
N GLN A 38 -3.21 -0.77 -16.44
CA GLN A 38 -4.09 0.32 -16.02
C GLN A 38 -4.34 0.29 -14.52
N VAL A 39 -4.11 1.42 -13.84
CA VAL A 39 -4.38 1.55 -12.40
C VAL A 39 -5.83 1.94 -12.16
N LEU A 40 -6.64 0.96 -11.76
CA LEU A 40 -8.06 1.19 -11.43
C LEU A 40 -8.23 1.89 -10.08
N ALA A 41 -7.52 1.41 -9.05
CA ALA A 41 -7.60 1.98 -7.70
C ALA A 41 -6.28 1.79 -6.95
N VAL A 42 -6.03 2.65 -5.98
CA VAL A 42 -4.90 2.52 -5.04
C VAL A 42 -5.48 2.55 -3.63
N ARG A 43 -5.22 1.49 -2.85
CA ARG A 43 -5.67 1.38 -1.46
C ARG A 43 -4.49 1.07 -0.56
N ARG A 44 -4.33 1.84 0.52
CA ARG A 44 -3.33 1.60 1.55
C ARG A 44 -3.90 0.61 2.56
N LEU A 45 -3.26 -0.55 2.70
CA LEU A 45 -3.73 -1.63 3.60
C LEU A 45 -3.10 -1.56 4.99
N ARG A 46 -1.89 -1.00 5.11
CA ARG A 46 -1.10 -0.95 6.34
C ARG A 46 -0.11 0.21 6.30
N ILE A 47 0.21 0.76 7.47
CA ILE A 47 1.30 1.71 7.71
C ILE A 47 2.09 1.17 8.90
N GLY A 48 3.41 1.00 8.75
CA GLY A 48 4.24 0.49 9.85
C GLY A 48 3.75 -0.86 10.33
N ARG A 49 3.28 -0.95 11.57
CA ARG A 49 2.63 -2.14 12.17
C ARG A 49 1.09 -2.06 12.19
N VAL A 50 0.51 -0.91 11.90
CA VAL A 50 -0.93 -0.64 11.96
C VAL A 50 -1.62 -1.06 10.67
N ALA A 51 -2.51 -2.06 10.75
CA ALA A 51 -3.35 -2.47 9.63
C ALA A 51 -4.63 -1.63 9.56
N LEU A 52 -5.16 -1.42 8.35
CA LEU A 52 -6.46 -0.77 8.15
C LEU A 52 -7.60 -1.57 8.82
N GLY A 53 -7.50 -2.91 8.82
CA GLY A 53 -8.51 -3.78 9.41
C GLY A 53 -9.90 -3.64 8.74
N PRO A 54 -10.98 -4.01 9.43
CA PRO A 54 -12.36 -3.92 8.94
C PRO A 54 -12.96 -2.50 9.09
N LEU A 55 -12.16 -1.44 8.94
CA LEU A 55 -12.64 -0.06 9.07
C LEU A 55 -13.45 0.34 7.82
N PRO A 56 -14.72 0.80 7.97
CA PRO A 56 -15.51 1.27 6.84
C PRO A 56 -14.89 2.51 6.17
N PRO A 57 -15.18 2.75 4.87
CA PRO A 57 -14.77 3.98 4.21
C PRO A 57 -15.20 5.23 4.98
N ALA A 58 -14.35 6.26 4.98
CA ALA A 58 -14.57 7.54 5.66
C ALA A 58 -14.66 7.51 7.20
N GLN A 59 -14.53 6.34 7.82
CA GLN A 59 -14.46 6.22 9.28
C GLN A 59 -13.02 6.27 9.78
N TRP A 60 -12.85 6.57 11.06
CA TRP A 60 -11.57 6.56 11.78
C TRP A 60 -11.74 5.88 13.14
N ARG A 61 -10.62 5.43 13.72
CA ARG A 61 -10.58 4.87 15.08
C ARG A 61 -9.31 5.31 15.79
N TYR A 62 -9.34 5.29 17.11
CA TYR A 62 -8.12 5.42 17.90
C TYR A 62 -7.24 4.17 17.72
N LEU A 63 -5.92 4.38 17.84
CA LEU A 63 -4.97 3.28 17.93
C LEU A 63 -5.12 2.58 19.28
N ASP A 64 -4.96 1.26 19.28
CA ASP A 64 -4.88 0.51 20.52
C ASP A 64 -3.56 0.84 21.26
N SER A 65 -3.49 0.50 22.55
CA SER A 65 -2.30 0.75 23.38
C SER A 65 -1.03 0.13 22.78
N ASP A 66 -1.19 -0.94 22.00
CA ASP A 66 -0.12 -1.74 21.41
C ASP A 66 0.21 -1.33 19.97
N GLU A 67 -0.58 -0.44 19.36
CA GLU A 67 -0.37 0.02 17.99
C GLU A 67 0.50 1.28 17.94
N ARG A 68 1.56 1.24 17.12
CA ARG A 68 2.47 2.38 16.85
C ARG A 68 2.79 2.43 15.35
N PHE A 69 2.94 3.65 14.83
CA PHE A 69 3.29 3.91 13.43
C PHE A 69 4.76 3.61 13.12
#